data_AF-A0A8J6XZP6-F1
#
_entry.id   AF-A0A8J6XZP6-F1
#
_cell.length_a   1.000
_cell.length_b   1.000
_cell.length_c   1.000
_cell.angle_alpha   90.00
_cell.angle_beta   90.00
_cell.angle_gamma   90.00
#
_symmetry.space_group_name_H-M   'P 1'
#
loop_
_entity.id
_entity.type
_entity.pdbx_description
1 polymer ?
#
loop_
_entity_poly.entity_id
_entity_poly.type
_entity_poly.pdbx_seq_one_letter_code
_entity_poly.pdbx_strand_id
1 'polypeptide(L)'
;MRANDATSGHIKITQRKKQFEPRISIASIGSTVDFPNFDRVFHNVFSLSTPKSFDLGLYRKGKSKSVRFDHAGLVQVYCNIHPHMAAYLMIVDSARHGVADSDGTMTLRAIPTGRQTVRGWNARAGMWTRQVTVRPARTSTVTVELDISSWRETPHLNKHGKEYPPPDDEDFRY
;
A
#
# COMPACT_ATOMS: atom_id res chain seq x y z
N MET A 1 -18.97 1.90 -0.27
CA MET A 1 -17.75 1.85 -1.10
C MET A 1 -17.68 0.54 -1.88
N ARG A 2 -16.95 0.49 -3.00
CA ARG A 2 -16.96 -0.65 -3.94
C ARG A 2 -15.98 -1.74 -3.49
N ALA A 3 -16.50 -2.95 -3.27
CA ALA A 3 -15.67 -4.14 -3.35
C ALA A 3 -15.16 -4.23 -4.80
N ASN A 4 -13.85 -4.16 -5.01
CA ASN A 4 -13.30 -4.37 -6.34
C ASN A 4 -13.40 -5.86 -6.66
N ASP A 5 -14.23 -6.20 -7.64
CA ASP A 5 -14.20 -7.51 -8.27
C ASP A 5 -12.81 -7.73 -8.87
N ALA A 6 -12.29 -8.95 -8.73
CA ALA A 6 -10.96 -9.33 -9.18
C ALA A 6 -10.80 -9.08 -10.68
N THR A 7 -10.16 -7.97 -11.02
CA THR A 7 -9.65 -7.69 -12.36
C THR A 7 -8.20 -7.24 -12.20
N SER A 8 -7.32 -7.80 -13.03
CA SER A 8 -6.03 -7.16 -13.34
C SER A 8 -6.34 -5.72 -13.70
N GLY A 9 -5.99 -4.82 -12.79
CA GLY A 9 -6.41 -3.44 -12.81
C GLY A 9 -5.20 -2.52 -12.85
N HIS A 10 -5.37 -1.38 -13.52
CA HIS A 10 -4.47 -0.25 -13.32
C HIS A 10 -4.94 0.53 -12.10
N ILE A 11 -4.12 0.57 -11.05
CA ILE A 11 -4.33 1.47 -9.91
C ILE A 11 -3.29 2.59 -9.94
N LYS A 12 -3.56 3.69 -9.21
CA LYS A 12 -2.68 4.84 -9.16
C LYS A 12 -2.28 5.14 -7.72
N ILE A 13 -0.99 5.39 -7.51
CA ILE A 13 -0.45 5.97 -6.27
C ILE A 13 0.27 7.25 -6.68
N THR A 14 -0.37 8.39 -6.46
CA THR A 14 0.07 9.68 -6.98
C THR A 14 1.04 10.36 -6.02
N GLN A 15 1.99 11.12 -6.54
CA GLN A 15 2.83 12.02 -5.73
C GLN A 15 2.20 13.41 -5.74
N ARG A 16 1.77 13.88 -4.57
CA ARG A 16 1.10 15.17 -4.38
C ARG A 16 1.36 15.69 -2.97
N LYS A 17 1.59 16.99 -2.82
CA LYS A 17 1.90 17.66 -1.55
C LYS A 17 3.03 16.97 -0.76
N LYS A 18 4.06 16.47 -1.46
CA LYS A 18 5.15 15.67 -0.89
C LYS A 18 4.62 14.45 -0.12
N GLN A 19 3.60 13.78 -0.65
CA GLN A 19 3.01 12.55 -0.13
C GLN A 19 2.66 11.60 -1.27
N PHE A 20 2.53 10.32 -0.94
CA PHE A 20 1.92 9.32 -1.81
C PHE A 20 0.43 9.18 -1.48
N GLU A 21 -0.43 9.33 -2.49
CA GLU A 21 -1.88 9.29 -2.34
C GLU A 21 -2.51 8.26 -3.32
N PRO A 22 -3.27 7.26 -2.83
CA PRO A 22 -3.53 6.98 -1.42
C PRO A 22 -2.31 6.34 -0.71
N ARG A 23 -2.20 6.56 0.60
CA ARG A 23 -1.11 6.01 1.43
C ARG A 23 -1.20 4.49 1.58
N ILE A 24 -2.40 3.92 1.59
CA ILE A 24 -2.63 2.47 1.65
C ILE A 24 -3.43 2.07 0.42
N SER A 25 -2.94 1.08 -0.30
CA SER A 25 -3.58 0.49 -1.47
C SER A 25 -3.57 -1.03 -1.37
N ILE A 26 -4.50 -1.67 -2.07
CA ILE A 26 -4.54 -3.11 -2.26
C ILE A 26 -4.85 -3.42 -3.73
N ALA A 27 -4.19 -4.44 -4.28
CA ALA A 27 -4.41 -4.88 -5.66
C ALA A 27 -4.19 -6.39 -5.78
N SER A 28 -4.74 -6.98 -6.85
CA SER A 28 -4.48 -8.38 -7.16
C SER A 28 -3.14 -8.57 -7.86
N ILE A 29 -2.55 -9.77 -7.73
CA ILE A 29 -1.47 -10.23 -8.61
C ILE A 29 -1.84 -9.96 -10.08
N GLY A 30 -0.84 -9.52 -10.86
CA GLY A 30 -0.98 -9.12 -12.26
C GLY A 30 -1.46 -7.68 -12.47
N SER A 31 -1.69 -6.91 -11.40
CA SER A 31 -2.04 -5.49 -11.50
C SER A 31 -0.82 -4.63 -11.83
N THR A 32 -1.07 -3.52 -12.53
CA THR A 32 -0.07 -2.47 -12.78
C THR A 32 -0.40 -1.25 -11.92
N VAL A 33 0.62 -0.67 -11.29
CA VAL A 33 0.48 0.56 -10.50
C VAL A 33 1.20 1.69 -11.21
N ASP A 34 0.47 2.77 -11.47
CA ASP A 34 1.02 4.01 -12.02
C ASP A 34 1.36 4.99 -10.89
N PHE A 35 2.51 5.63 -11.00
CA PHE A 35 3.00 6.64 -10.07
C PHE A 35 3.11 8.01 -10.75
N PRO A 36 2.01 8.75 -10.96
CA PRO A 36 2.08 10.08 -11.55
C PRO A 36 2.62 11.09 -10.52
N ASN A 37 3.47 12.01 -10.97
CA ASN A 37 3.93 13.15 -10.17
C ASN A 37 3.09 14.40 -10.49
N PHE A 38 2.38 14.93 -9.49
CA PHE A 38 1.61 16.18 -9.60
C PHE A 38 2.25 17.38 -8.90
N ASP A 39 3.31 17.18 -8.15
CA ASP A 39 4.06 18.24 -7.51
C ASP A 39 5.04 18.89 -8.48
N ARG A 40 5.37 20.16 -8.22
CA ARG A 40 6.34 20.91 -9.04
C ARG A 40 7.76 20.38 -8.88
N VAL A 41 8.02 19.70 -7.78
CA VAL A 41 9.32 19.19 -7.39
C VAL A 41 9.53 17.81 -8.03
N PHE A 42 10.79 17.41 -8.16
CA PHE A 42 11.08 16.05 -8.58
C PHE A 42 10.73 15.10 -7.44
N HIS A 43 10.31 13.89 -7.79
CA HIS A 43 10.14 12.81 -6.84
C HIS A 43 10.74 11.53 -7.39
N ASN A 44 11.09 10.65 -6.47
CA ASN A 44 11.53 9.30 -6.75
C ASN A 44 10.49 8.31 -6.19
N VAL A 45 10.44 7.13 -6.78
CA VAL A 45 9.60 6.04 -6.30
C VAL A 45 10.44 4.77 -6.32
N PHE A 46 10.68 4.20 -5.15
CA PHE A 46 11.43 2.96 -5.02
C PHE A 46 10.78 2.03 -4.00
N SER A 47 11.11 0.75 -4.10
CA SER A 47 10.82 -0.27 -3.10
C SER A 47 11.98 -1.25 -3.02
N LEU A 48 12.29 -1.71 -1.81
CA LEU A 48 13.22 -2.81 -1.55
C LEU A 48 12.50 -4.08 -1.07
N SER A 49 11.16 -4.10 -1.14
CA SER A 49 10.36 -5.20 -0.63
C SER A 49 10.48 -6.47 -1.50
N THR A 50 10.44 -7.63 -0.86
CA THR A 50 10.57 -8.95 -1.51
C THR A 50 9.58 -9.20 -2.67
N PRO A 51 8.28 -8.81 -2.61
CA PRO A 51 7.36 -9.10 -3.70
C PRO A 51 7.80 -8.47 -5.04
N LYS A 52 8.45 -7.30 -4.96
CA LYS A 52 9.11 -6.64 -6.09
C LYS A 52 9.99 -5.47 -5.63
N SER A 53 11.30 -5.58 -5.86
CA SER A 53 12.23 -4.46 -5.72
C SER A 53 12.29 -3.64 -7.00
N PHE A 54 12.34 -2.31 -6.89
CA PHE A 54 12.43 -1.39 -8.03
C PHE A 54 12.90 0.02 -7.61
N ASP A 55 13.49 0.76 -8.55
CA ASP A 55 13.76 2.21 -8.46
C ASP A 55 13.35 2.85 -9.80
N LEU A 56 12.39 3.78 -9.76
CA LEU A 56 11.89 4.48 -10.95
C LEU A 56 12.71 5.73 -11.30
N GLY A 57 13.77 6.05 -10.55
CA GLY A 57 14.56 7.28 -10.72
C GLY A 57 13.77 8.55 -10.37
N LEU A 58 14.40 9.71 -10.50
CA LEU A 58 13.76 11.00 -10.28
C LEU A 58 12.95 11.42 -11.52
N TYR A 59 11.76 11.99 -11.32
CA TYR A 59 10.99 12.57 -12.42
C TYR A 59 10.12 13.74 -11.98
N ARG A 60 9.99 14.70 -12.91
CA ARG A 60 9.27 15.97 -12.73
C ARG A 60 7.75 15.81 -12.82
N LYS A 61 7.06 16.89 -12.45
CA LYS A 61 5.62 17.09 -12.65
C LYS A 61 5.12 16.62 -14.01
N GLY A 62 3.95 15.99 -14.02
CA GLY A 62 3.23 15.54 -15.21
C GLY A 62 3.78 14.26 -15.83
N LYS A 63 4.86 13.70 -15.30
CA LYS A 63 5.35 12.37 -15.69
C LYS A 63 4.74 11.29 -14.81
N SER A 64 4.60 10.10 -15.38
CA SER A 64 4.16 8.90 -14.69
C SER A 64 5.05 7.74 -15.11
N LYS A 65 5.35 6.84 -14.17
CA LYS A 65 6.03 5.58 -14.41
C LYS A 65 5.22 4.46 -13.75
N SER A 66 5.36 3.24 -14.25
CA SER A 66 4.47 2.13 -13.88
C SER A 66 5.24 0.89 -13.47
N VAL A 67 4.69 0.12 -12.55
CA VAL A 67 5.24 -1.16 -12.11
C VAL A 67 4.13 -2.21 -12.09
N ARG A 68 4.33 -3.33 -12.79
CA ARG A 68 3.47 -4.51 -12.72
C ARG A 68 3.89 -5.41 -11.56
N PHE A 69 2.95 -5.97 -10.81
CA PHE A 69 3.24 -6.84 -9.66
C PHE A 69 2.72 -8.25 -9.90
N ASP A 70 3.62 -9.23 -9.91
CA ASP A 70 3.29 -10.63 -10.23
C ASP A 70 3.38 -11.57 -9.01
N HIS A 71 3.74 -11.05 -7.83
CA HIS A 71 3.83 -11.81 -6.58
C HIS A 71 3.06 -11.12 -5.46
N ALA A 72 2.36 -11.91 -4.64
CA ALA A 72 1.67 -11.40 -3.46
C ALA A 72 2.63 -10.94 -2.36
N GLY A 73 2.18 -9.99 -1.55
CA GLY A 73 2.86 -9.51 -0.37
C GLY A 73 2.76 -7.99 -0.21
N LEU A 74 3.30 -7.51 0.92
CA LEU A 74 3.38 -6.09 1.21
C LEU A 74 4.55 -5.46 0.44
N VAL A 75 4.25 -4.41 -0.32
CA VAL A 75 5.22 -3.56 -1.01
C VAL A 75 5.22 -2.21 -0.31
N GLN A 76 6.36 -1.86 0.27
CA GLN A 76 6.58 -0.54 0.85
C GLN A 76 7.19 0.36 -0.22
N VAL A 77 6.56 1.50 -0.47
CA VAL A 77 6.92 2.43 -1.54
C VAL A 77 7.39 3.74 -0.91
N TYR A 78 8.55 4.21 -1.33
CA TYR A 78 9.26 5.34 -0.72
C TYR A 78 9.80 6.34 -1.75
N CYS A 79 10.10 7.56 -1.30
CA CYS A 79 10.80 8.57 -2.12
C CYS A 79 12.22 8.79 -1.59
N ASN A 80 13.23 8.65 -2.46
CA ASN A 80 14.64 8.77 -2.05
C ASN A 80 15.12 10.18 -1.69
N ILE A 81 14.29 11.22 -1.84
CA ILE A 81 14.65 12.61 -1.49
C ILE A 81 13.69 13.24 -0.48
N HIS A 82 12.65 12.51 -0.05
CA HIS A 82 11.68 12.96 0.95
C HIS A 82 11.47 11.85 1.99
N PRO A 83 12.12 11.92 3.16
CA PRO A 83 12.13 10.82 4.15
C PRO A 83 10.76 10.53 4.80
N HIS A 84 9.77 11.40 4.56
CA HIS A 84 8.41 11.25 5.07
C HIS A 84 7.44 10.66 4.04
N MET A 85 7.86 10.52 2.77
CA MET A 85 7.00 10.00 1.71
C MET A 85 7.00 8.47 1.72
N ALA A 86 5.93 7.89 2.28
CA ALA A 86 5.71 6.46 2.29
C ALA A 86 4.28 6.09 1.86
N ALA A 87 4.16 5.03 1.07
CA ALA A 87 2.92 4.32 0.81
C ALA A 87 3.11 2.80 0.98
N TYR A 88 1.99 2.12 1.17
CA TYR A 88 1.92 0.68 1.39
C TYR A 88 0.93 0.07 0.41
N LEU A 89 1.42 -0.85 -0.40
CA LEU A 89 0.64 -1.58 -1.39
C LEU A 89 0.61 -3.04 -1.01
N MET A 90 -0.56 -3.56 -0.67
CA MET A 90 -0.76 -4.99 -0.47
C MET A 90 -1.11 -5.65 -1.80
N ILE A 91 -0.26 -6.55 -2.30
CA ILE A 91 -0.59 -7.40 -3.45
C ILE A 91 -1.16 -8.72 -2.92
N VAL A 92 -2.34 -9.11 -3.39
CA VAL A 92 -3.02 -10.33 -2.93
C VAL A 92 -3.38 -11.26 -4.08
N ASP A 93 -3.50 -12.55 -3.78
CA ASP A 93 -4.02 -13.59 -4.68
C ASP A 93 -5.53 -13.81 -4.51
N SER A 94 -6.14 -13.22 -3.49
CA SER A 94 -7.56 -13.39 -3.17
C SER A 94 -8.48 -12.63 -4.13
N ALA A 95 -9.53 -13.29 -4.61
CA ALA A 95 -10.56 -12.70 -5.47
C ALA A 95 -11.44 -11.63 -4.78
N ARG A 96 -11.36 -11.51 -3.45
CA ARG A 96 -12.16 -10.62 -2.63
C ARG A 96 -11.24 -9.91 -1.65
N HIS A 97 -11.08 -8.61 -1.82
CA HIS A 97 -10.18 -7.80 -1.02
C HIS A 97 -10.64 -6.33 -1.01
N GLY A 98 -10.09 -5.54 -0.10
CA GLY A 98 -10.43 -4.14 0.05
C GLY A 98 -9.56 -3.45 1.10
N VAL A 99 -9.67 -2.12 1.15
CA VAL A 99 -9.13 -1.31 2.24
C VAL A 99 -10.31 -0.96 3.15
N ALA A 100 -10.11 -1.02 4.46
CA ALA A 100 -11.10 -0.57 5.42
C ALA A 100 -11.31 0.94 5.31
N ASP A 101 -12.54 1.38 5.62
CA ASP A 101 -12.90 2.78 5.72
C ASP A 101 -12.19 3.44 6.92
N SER A 102 -12.26 4.76 7.02
CA SER A 102 -11.60 5.52 8.10
C SER A 102 -12.11 5.16 9.50
N ASP A 103 -13.30 4.59 9.60
CA ASP A 103 -13.88 4.07 10.84
C ASP A 103 -13.46 2.61 11.15
N GLY A 104 -12.62 2.02 10.29
CA GLY A 104 -12.14 0.65 10.42
C GLY A 104 -13.07 -0.41 9.85
N THR A 105 -14.20 -0.03 9.26
CA THR A 105 -15.17 -0.99 8.71
C THR A 105 -14.84 -1.40 7.27
N MET A 106 -15.21 -2.61 6.89
CA MET A 106 -15.11 -3.10 5.51
C MET A 106 -16.20 -4.13 5.26
N THR A 107 -16.81 -4.10 4.08
CA THR A 107 -17.76 -5.13 3.64
C THR A 107 -17.24 -5.83 2.39
N LEU A 108 -16.95 -7.13 2.51
CA LEU A 108 -16.71 -8.00 1.36
C LEU A 108 -18.00 -8.73 1.00
N ARG A 109 -18.38 -8.68 -0.28
CA ARG A 109 -19.61 -9.28 -0.80
C ARG A 109 -19.29 -10.55 -1.59
N ALA A 110 -20.30 -11.38 -1.82
CA ALA A 110 -20.19 -12.60 -2.60
C ALA A 110 -19.02 -13.50 -2.14
N ILE A 111 -18.92 -13.70 -0.82
CA ILE A 111 -17.98 -14.65 -0.22
C ILE A 111 -18.61 -16.05 -0.27
N PRO A 112 -17.88 -17.08 -0.74
CA PRO A 112 -18.39 -18.45 -0.75
C PRO A 112 -18.76 -18.95 0.65
N THR A 113 -19.84 -19.72 0.73
CA THR A 113 -20.27 -20.36 1.99
C THR A 113 -19.23 -21.36 2.48
N GLY A 114 -19.14 -21.53 3.80
CA GLY A 114 -18.19 -22.45 4.43
C GLY A 114 -17.15 -21.73 5.29
N ARG A 115 -16.10 -22.45 5.68
CA ARG A 115 -14.99 -21.92 6.47
C ARG A 115 -14.07 -21.09 5.56
N GLN A 116 -13.86 -19.84 5.93
CA GLN A 116 -13.04 -18.87 5.22
C GLN A 116 -11.94 -18.33 6.14
N THR A 117 -10.78 -18.05 5.55
CA THR A 117 -9.69 -17.36 6.22
C THR A 117 -9.71 -15.89 5.83
N VAL A 118 -9.81 -15.00 6.81
CA VAL A 118 -9.65 -13.56 6.62
C VAL A 118 -8.26 -13.17 7.08
N ARG A 119 -7.49 -12.52 6.21
CA ARG A 119 -6.18 -11.95 6.51
C ARG A 119 -6.30 -10.44 6.37
N GLY A 120 -5.57 -9.72 7.20
CA GLY A 120 -5.47 -8.28 7.06
C GLY A 120 -4.15 -7.76 7.56
N TRP A 121 -3.92 -6.49 7.27
CA TRP A 121 -2.70 -5.79 7.61
C TRP A 121 -3.04 -4.37 8.05
N ASN A 122 -2.28 -3.89 9.02
CA ASN A 122 -2.31 -2.51 9.46
C ASN A 122 -0.87 -1.99 9.59
N ALA A 123 -0.64 -0.74 9.19
CA ALA A 123 0.70 -0.14 9.24
C ALA A 123 1.33 -0.09 10.63
N ARG A 124 0.51 -0.12 11.69
CA ARG A 124 0.94 -0.05 13.09
C ARG A 124 0.90 -1.39 13.81
N ALA A 125 -0.07 -2.25 13.49
CA ALA A 125 -0.25 -3.55 14.16
C ALA A 125 0.27 -4.76 13.35
N GLY A 126 0.69 -4.56 12.10
CA GLY A 126 1.19 -5.64 11.24
C GLY A 126 0.09 -6.56 10.70
N MET A 127 0.50 -7.78 10.36
CA MET A 127 -0.38 -8.81 9.78
C MET A 127 -1.21 -9.51 10.86
N TRP A 128 -2.47 -9.80 10.55
CA TRP A 128 -3.34 -10.64 11.38
C TRP A 128 -4.11 -11.65 10.53
N THR A 129 -4.65 -12.69 11.17
CA THR A 129 -5.47 -13.72 10.53
C THR A 129 -6.60 -14.17 11.45
N ARG A 130 -7.79 -14.42 10.88
CA ARG A 130 -8.98 -14.93 11.56
C ARG A 130 -9.70 -15.96 10.70
N GLN A 131 -10.35 -16.92 11.34
CA GLN A 131 -11.26 -17.87 10.71
C GLN A 131 -12.70 -17.38 10.87
N VAL A 132 -13.51 -17.50 9.83
CA VAL A 132 -14.94 -17.18 9.87
C VAL A 132 -15.72 -18.23 9.10
N THR A 133 -16.90 -18.60 9.59
CA THR A 133 -17.83 -19.45 8.84
C THR A 133 -18.89 -18.56 8.19
N VAL A 134 -18.96 -18.59 6.86
CA VAL A 134 -19.97 -17.88 6.06
C VAL A 134 -21.16 -18.81 5.83
N ARG A 135 -22.34 -18.37 6.26
CA ARG A 135 -23.60 -19.10 6.09
C ARG A 135 -24.36 -18.57 4.86
N PRO A 136 -25.15 -19.42 4.18
CA PRO A 136 -25.95 -18.98 3.03
C PRO A 136 -26.82 -17.77 3.35
N ALA A 137 -26.82 -16.77 2.47
CA ALA A 137 -27.63 -15.54 2.55
C ALA A 137 -27.55 -14.78 3.89
N ARG A 138 -26.44 -14.93 4.63
CA ARG A 138 -26.21 -14.23 5.90
C ARG A 138 -24.88 -13.48 5.90
N THR A 139 -24.88 -12.31 6.53
CA THR A 139 -23.66 -11.59 6.84
C THR A 139 -22.99 -12.24 8.06
N SER A 140 -21.70 -12.55 7.93
CA SER A 140 -20.85 -12.92 9.06
C SER A 140 -19.97 -11.72 9.43
N THR A 141 -19.91 -11.37 10.71
CA THR A 141 -19.07 -10.27 11.22
C THR A 141 -17.79 -10.82 11.81
N VAL A 142 -16.66 -10.20 11.47
CA VAL A 142 -15.35 -10.46 12.08
C VAL A 142 -14.89 -9.18 12.75
N THR A 143 -14.63 -9.26 14.06
CA THR A 143 -14.07 -8.15 14.84
C THR A 143 -12.62 -8.48 15.18
N VAL A 144 -11.73 -7.50 15.02
CA VAL A 144 -10.30 -7.65 15.31
C VAL A 144 -9.86 -6.47 16.15
N GLU A 145 -9.28 -6.75 17.31
CA GLU A 145 -8.55 -5.76 18.10
C GLU A 145 -7.10 -5.74 17.63
N LEU A 146 -6.60 -4.53 17.36
CA LEU A 146 -5.25 -4.30 16.88
C LEU A 146 -4.42 -3.65 17.98
N ASP A 147 -3.45 -4.38 18.52
CA ASP A 147 -2.48 -3.82 19.45
C ASP A 147 -1.46 -2.97 18.68
N ILE A 148 -1.46 -1.67 18.97
CA ILE A 148 -0.51 -0.70 18.40
C ILE A 148 0.46 -0.15 19.46
N SER A 149 0.43 -0.67 20.69
CA SER A 149 1.20 -0.14 21.83
C SER A 149 2.70 -0.22 21.61
N SER A 150 3.16 -1.22 20.84
CA SER A 150 4.56 -1.42 20.46
C SER A 150 4.97 -0.61 19.23
N TRP A 151 4.04 0.03 18.53
CA TRP A 151 4.37 0.77 17.31
C TRP A 151 5.22 2.00 17.61
N ARG A 152 6.25 2.20 16.79
CA ARG A 152 7.11 3.39 16.81
C ARG A 152 7.19 3.93 15.40
N GLU A 153 7.06 5.25 15.27
CA GLU A 153 7.30 5.90 13.99
C GLU A 153 8.80 5.92 13.72
N THR A 154 9.22 5.24 12.65
CA THR A 154 10.59 5.26 12.18
C THR A 154 10.59 5.75 10.74
N PRO A 155 11.36 6.79 10.40
CA PRO A 155 11.57 7.17 9.01
C PRO A 155 12.04 5.97 8.20
N HIS A 156 11.59 5.86 6.96
CA HIS A 156 12.12 4.82 6.08
C HIS A 156 13.57 5.14 5.72
N LEU A 157 14.34 4.11 5.38
CA LEU A 157 15.69 4.29 4.85
C LEU A 157 15.62 4.80 3.40
N ASN A 158 16.74 5.33 2.92
CA ASN A 158 16.90 5.70 1.52
C ASN A 158 17.04 4.44 0.63
N LYS A 159 17.12 4.62 -0.68
CA LYS A 159 17.17 3.52 -1.65
C LYS A 159 18.42 2.64 -1.55
N HIS A 160 19.41 3.06 -0.78
CA HIS A 160 20.63 2.30 -0.48
C HIS A 160 20.56 1.57 0.85
N GLY A 161 19.41 1.59 1.54
CA GLY A 161 19.26 0.97 2.86
C GLY A 161 20.01 1.73 3.96
N LYS A 162 20.21 3.04 3.81
CA LYS A 162 20.87 3.90 4.80
C LYS A 162 19.92 4.99 5.30
N GLU A 163 20.24 5.58 6.44
CA GLU A 163 19.55 6.78 6.91
C GLU A 163 19.70 7.93 5.90
N TYR A 164 18.74 8.86 5.93
CA TYR A 164 18.86 10.09 5.16
C TYR A 164 19.93 10.98 5.77
N PRO A 165 20.74 11.66 4.95
CA PRO A 165 21.62 12.71 5.48
C PRO A 165 20.75 13.76 6.19
N PRO A 166 21.31 14.45 7.21
CA PRO A 166 20.62 15.57 7.84
C PRO A 166 20.24 16.60 6.76
N PRO A 167 19.15 17.35 6.96
CA PRO A 167 18.78 18.41 6.04
C PRO A 167 19.90 19.44 5.97
N ASP A 168 20.64 19.45 4.87
CA ASP A 168 21.43 20.59 4.44
C ASP A 168 20.49 21.60 3.77
N ASP A 169 20.75 22.89 4.01
CA ASP A 169 19.85 24.00 3.63
C ASP A 169 19.60 24.14 2.10
N GLU A 170 20.28 23.34 1.27
CA GLU A 170 20.30 23.44 -0.19
C GLU A 170 19.75 22.20 -0.91
N ASP A 171 20.01 20.95 -0.47
CA ASP A 171 19.64 19.73 -1.23
C ASP A 171 18.19 19.25 -0.97
N PHE A 172 17.54 19.73 0.09
CA PHE A 172 16.12 19.46 0.38
C PHE A 172 15.15 20.52 -0.16
N ARG A 173 15.64 21.48 -0.97
CA ARG A 173 14.82 22.57 -1.56
C ARG A 173 13.87 22.15 -2.68
N TYR A 174 13.92 20.90 -3.11
CA TYR A 174 12.96 20.36 -4.08
C TYR A 174 11.83 19.66 -3.32
#